data_AF-A0A7J2S823-F1
#
_entry.id   AF-A0A7J2S823-F1
#
_cell.length_a   1.000
_cell.length_b   1.000
_cell.length_c   1.000
_cell.angle_alpha   90.00
_cell.angle_beta   90.00
_cell.angle_gamma   90.00
#
_symmetry.space_group_name_H-M   'P 1'
#
loop_
_entity.id
_entity.type
_entity.pdbx_description
1 polymer ?
#
loop_
_entity_poly.entity_id
_entity_poly.type
_entity_poly.pdbx_seq_one_letter_code
_entity_poly.pdbx_strand_id
1 'polypeptide(L)'
;MNGKIIVLTGDGKGKTTSAFGMAVRASGHGKKVVIIQFLKKGMYGEIRAEIKNVEIRQFGREEFIFEPEKEDYELTKKAIEFSLNALKKQPFMLILDEINVALSIGLVKVKDVLKLIDKRGETHIVLTGRNAPSEIIECADIVTEMKNIKHYYDKGTKAIEGIEY
;
A
#
# COMPACT_ATOMS: atom_id res chain seq x y z
N MET A 1 20.22 -7.19 9.42
CA MET A 1 19.42 -8.25 8.78
C MET A 1 18.47 -7.54 7.83
N ASN A 2 18.58 -7.73 6.51
CA ASN A 2 17.77 -6.95 5.56
C ASN A 2 16.27 -7.02 5.89
N GLY A 3 15.60 -5.87 5.80
CA GLY A 3 14.16 -5.76 5.99
C GLY A 3 13.41 -6.71 5.05
N LYS A 4 12.27 -7.20 5.52
CA LYS A 4 11.46 -8.18 4.78
C LYS A 4 10.50 -7.50 3.81
N ILE A 5 10.31 -8.11 2.66
CA ILE A 5 9.39 -7.66 1.61
C ILE A 5 8.14 -8.53 1.67
N ILE A 6 6.99 -7.91 1.87
CA ILE A 6 5.69 -8.57 2.00
C ILE A 6 4.76 -8.04 0.91
N VAL A 7 4.12 -8.94 0.17
CA VAL A 7 3.15 -8.61 -0.87
C VAL A 7 1.78 -9.16 -0.49
N LEU A 8 0.79 -8.29 -0.41
CA LEU A 8 -0.61 -8.63 -0.17
C LEU A 8 -1.42 -8.34 -1.44
N THR A 9 -1.76 -9.38 -2.19
CA THR A 9 -2.42 -9.27 -3.50
C THR A 9 -3.68 -10.14 -3.60
N GLY A 10 -4.24 -10.29 -4.80
CA GLY A 10 -5.46 -11.05 -5.06
C GLY A 10 -6.74 -10.22 -5.00
N ASP A 11 -7.85 -10.83 -5.43
CA ASP A 11 -9.12 -10.15 -5.67
C ASP A 11 -10.03 -10.01 -4.44
N GLY A 12 -9.73 -10.73 -3.37
CA GLY A 12 -10.47 -10.71 -2.11
C GLY A 12 -10.22 -9.45 -1.29
N LYS A 13 -11.20 -9.11 -0.45
CA LYS A 13 -11.07 -8.07 0.58
C LYS A 13 -10.01 -8.47 1.62
N GLY A 14 -9.26 -7.49 2.11
CA GLY A 14 -8.39 -7.64 3.29
C GLY A 14 -6.96 -7.13 3.13
N LYS A 15 -6.51 -6.78 1.92
CA LYS A 15 -5.11 -6.46 1.63
C LYS A 15 -4.64 -5.23 2.43
N THR A 16 -5.36 -4.12 2.25
CA THR A 16 -5.13 -2.87 2.98
C THR A 16 -5.32 -3.05 4.48
N THR A 17 -6.43 -3.64 4.92
CA THR A 17 -6.71 -3.79 6.36
C THR A 17 -5.67 -4.69 7.07
N SER A 18 -5.16 -5.72 6.39
CA SER A 18 -4.06 -6.53 6.90
C SER A 18 -2.76 -5.72 7.02
N ALA A 19 -2.43 -4.88 6.03
CA ALA A 19 -1.27 -3.99 6.10
C ALA A 19 -1.40 -2.98 7.25
N PHE A 20 -2.58 -2.37 7.44
CA PHE A 20 -2.86 -1.51 8.59
C PHE A 20 -2.80 -2.27 9.92
N GLY A 21 -3.26 -3.52 9.97
CA GLY A 21 -3.10 -4.38 11.14
C GLY A 21 -1.63 -4.61 11.51
N MET A 22 -0.75 -4.75 10.51
CA MET A 22 0.70 -4.81 10.73
C MET A 22 1.25 -3.48 11.27
N ALA A 23 0.75 -2.34 10.76
CA ALA A 23 1.13 -1.02 11.26
C ALA A 23 0.73 -0.82 12.72
N VAL A 24 -0.50 -1.21 13.11
CA VAL A 24 -0.98 -1.17 14.49
C VAL A 24 -0.12 -2.06 15.39
N ARG A 25 0.20 -3.29 14.94
CA ARG A 25 1.09 -4.19 15.69
C ARG A 25 2.47 -3.57 15.92
N ALA A 26 3.09 -3.03 14.87
CA ALA A 26 4.39 -2.37 14.97
C ALA A 26 4.33 -1.15 15.92
N SER A 27 3.28 -0.34 15.79
CA SER A 27 3.01 0.81 16.68
C SER A 27 2.90 0.39 18.15
N GLY A 28 2.17 -0.68 18.45
CA GLY A 28 2.04 -1.25 19.80
C GLY A 28 3.38 -1.67 20.42
N HIS A 29 4.37 -1.99 19.59
CA HIS A 29 5.75 -2.25 20.00
C HIS A 29 6.67 -1.00 19.93
N GLY A 30 6.09 0.20 19.86
CA GLY A 30 6.83 1.46 19.81
C GLY A 30 7.61 1.70 18.52
N LYS A 31 7.33 0.94 17.45
CA LYS A 31 8.02 1.07 16.16
C LYS A 31 7.36 2.16 15.31
N LYS A 32 8.18 2.84 14.51
CA LYS A 32 7.73 3.86 13.55
C LYS A 32 7.33 3.21 12.24
N VAL A 33 6.16 3.57 11.73
CA VAL A 33 5.63 3.10 10.44
C VAL A 33 5.31 4.30 9.56
N VAL A 34 5.60 4.18 8.27
CA VAL A 34 5.14 5.14 7.26
C VAL A 34 4.23 4.40 6.29
N ILE A 35 3.05 4.94 6.03
CA ILE A 35 2.06 4.41 5.09
C ILE A 35 1.88 5.42 3.98
N ILE A 36 2.04 4.98 2.74
CA ILE A 36 1.86 5.76 1.53
C ILE A 36 0.74 5.09 0.76
N GLN A 37 -0.38 5.78 0.63
CA GLN A 37 -1.53 5.31 -0.12
C GLN A 37 -1.48 5.88 -1.53
N PHE A 38 -1.30 4.99 -2.51
CA PHE A 38 -1.40 5.32 -3.92
C PHE A 38 -2.86 5.34 -4.35
N LEU A 39 -3.22 6.20 -5.30
CA LEU A 39 -4.54 6.25 -5.94
C LEU A 39 -5.69 6.53 -4.95
N LYS A 40 -5.39 7.03 -3.75
CA LYS A 40 -6.36 7.35 -2.71
C LYS A 40 -6.18 8.80 -2.27
N LYS A 41 -7.31 9.46 -2.01
CA LYS A 41 -7.40 10.72 -1.28
C LYS A 41 -8.73 10.76 -0.53
N GLY A 42 -8.74 11.36 0.65
CA GLY A 42 -9.93 11.51 1.47
C GLY A 42 -9.76 11.01 2.90
N MET A 43 -10.80 11.18 3.71
CA MET A 43 -10.78 10.93 5.15
C MET A 43 -11.36 9.56 5.52
N TYR A 44 -10.56 8.51 5.37
CA TYR A 44 -10.90 7.12 5.71
C TYR A 44 -10.78 6.83 7.21
N GLY A 45 -11.44 5.76 7.69
CA GLY A 45 -11.41 5.36 9.09
C GLY A 45 -10.00 5.19 9.66
N GLU A 46 -9.05 4.65 8.89
CA GLU A 46 -7.68 4.43 9.34
C GLU A 46 -6.88 5.72 9.54
N ILE A 47 -7.26 6.80 8.84
CA ILE A 47 -6.66 8.13 9.04
C ILE A 47 -7.24 8.78 10.28
N ARG A 48 -8.57 8.69 10.45
CA ARG A 48 -9.29 9.20 11.63
C ARG A 48 -8.84 8.53 12.92
N ALA A 49 -8.33 7.32 12.85
CA ALA A 49 -7.87 6.56 14.00
C ALA A 49 -6.59 7.14 14.66
N GLU A 50 -5.86 8.04 13.97
CA GLU A 50 -4.66 8.72 14.51
C GLU A 50 -3.68 7.77 15.22
N ILE A 51 -3.34 6.66 14.56
CA ILE A 51 -2.53 5.60 15.16
C ILE A 51 -1.14 6.15 15.52
N LYS A 52 -0.78 6.08 16.81
CA LYS A 52 0.52 6.56 17.33
C LYS A 52 1.69 5.97 16.53
N ASN A 53 2.74 6.74 16.30
CA ASN A 53 3.94 6.33 15.56
C ASN A 53 3.70 5.88 14.10
N VAL A 54 2.52 6.14 13.53
CA VAL A 54 2.20 5.85 12.13
C VAL A 54 2.01 7.17 11.38
N GLU A 55 2.84 7.43 10.38
CA GLU A 55 2.66 8.55 9.45
C GLU A 55 1.90 8.04 8.21
N ILE A 56 0.75 8.62 7.90
CA ILE A 56 -0.02 8.29 6.68
C ILE A 56 0.06 9.47 5.70
N ARG A 57 0.34 9.17 4.43
CA ARG A 57 0.32 10.12 3.32
C ARG A 57 -0.41 9.54 2.12
N GLN A 58 -1.25 10.38 1.51
CA GLN A 58 -2.09 10.01 0.38
C GLN A 58 -1.60 10.70 -0.90
N PHE A 59 -1.57 9.93 -1.99
CA PHE A 59 -1.19 10.39 -3.32
C PHE A 59 -2.16 9.81 -4.34
N GLY A 60 -3.26 10.51 -4.54
CA GLY A 60 -4.30 10.18 -5.49
C GLY A 60 -5.30 11.32 -5.62
N ARG A 61 -6.24 11.16 -6.55
CA ARG A 61 -7.42 12.03 -6.65
C ARG A 61 -8.50 11.54 -5.68
N GLU A 62 -9.51 12.38 -5.45
CA GLU A 62 -10.69 11.97 -4.66
C GLU A 62 -11.58 11.01 -5.45
N GLU A 63 -11.49 11.05 -6.77
CA GLU A 63 -12.24 10.20 -7.70
C GLU A 63 -11.48 8.91 -8.03
N PHE A 64 -12.25 7.88 -8.40
CA PHE A 64 -11.69 6.64 -8.92
C PHE A 64 -11.07 6.85 -10.30
N ILE A 65 -9.94 6.21 -10.54
CA ILE A 65 -9.26 6.25 -11.83
C ILE A 65 -9.89 5.18 -12.73
N PHE A 66 -10.66 5.63 -13.72
CA PHE A 66 -11.12 4.79 -14.83
C PHE A 66 -10.08 4.76 -15.96
N GLU A 67 -9.55 5.93 -16.31
CA GLU A 67 -8.45 6.10 -17.25
C GLU A 67 -7.36 6.99 -16.61
N PRO A 68 -6.07 6.61 -16.68
CA PRO A 68 -4.98 7.42 -16.18
C PRO A 68 -4.90 8.81 -16.81
N GLU A 69 -4.93 9.85 -15.98
CA GLU A 69 -4.72 11.23 -16.42
C GLU A 69 -3.32 11.72 -16.06
N LYS A 70 -2.91 12.86 -16.64
CA LYS A 70 -1.61 13.47 -16.36
C LYS A 70 -1.36 13.68 -14.86
N GLU A 71 -2.38 14.09 -14.12
CA GLU A 71 -2.30 14.29 -12.67
C GLU A 71 -1.96 12.98 -11.92
N ASP A 72 -2.52 11.85 -12.34
CA ASP A 72 -2.26 10.55 -11.72
C ASP A 72 -0.79 10.15 -11.85
N TYR A 73 -0.16 10.40 -13.00
CA TYR A 73 1.29 10.20 -13.20
C TYR A 73 2.12 11.13 -12.31
N GLU A 74 1.71 12.39 -12.15
CA GLU A 74 2.42 13.35 -11.29
C GLU A 74 2.33 12.97 -9.82
N LEU A 75 1.14 12.57 -9.34
CA LEU A 75 0.91 12.15 -7.97
C LEU A 75 1.66 10.86 -7.63
N THR A 76 1.61 9.86 -8.50
CA THR A 76 2.35 8.61 -8.29
C THR A 76 3.86 8.80 -8.34
N LYS A 77 4.38 9.69 -9.20
CA LYS A 77 5.79 10.10 -9.16
C LYS A 77 6.17 10.73 -7.82
N LYS A 78 5.36 11.68 -7.32
CA LYS A 78 5.56 12.31 -6.00
C LYS A 78 5.51 11.26 -4.87
N ALA A 79 4.64 10.27 -4.97
CA ALA A 79 4.55 9.18 -3.99
C ALA A 79 5.83 8.34 -3.94
N ILE A 80 6.42 7.99 -5.10
CA ILE A 80 7.71 7.28 -5.17
C ILE A 80 8.84 8.12 -4.59
N GLU A 81 8.91 9.40 -4.94
CA GLU A 81 9.91 10.34 -4.39
C GLU A 81 9.77 10.48 -2.87
N PHE A 82 8.54 10.60 -2.36
CA PHE A 82 8.26 10.62 -0.94
C PHE A 82 8.68 9.31 -0.26
N SER A 83 8.40 8.17 -0.88
CA SER A 83 8.79 6.84 -0.37
C SER A 83 10.31 6.72 -0.19
N LEU A 84 11.08 7.15 -1.20
CA LEU A 84 12.55 7.17 -1.14
C LEU A 84 13.06 8.09 -0.02
N ASN A 85 12.41 9.24 0.19
CA ASN A 85 12.76 10.14 1.29
C ASN A 85 12.37 9.58 2.67
N ALA A 86 11.24 8.87 2.76
CA ALA A 86 10.82 8.20 3.97
C ALA A 86 11.82 7.11 4.38
N LEU A 87 12.35 6.33 3.42
CA LEU A 87 13.39 5.32 3.70
C LEU A 87 14.66 5.91 4.34
N LYS A 88 15.03 7.16 4.02
CA LYS A 88 16.19 7.83 4.66
C LYS A 88 16.01 7.99 6.18
N LYS A 89 14.75 8.06 6.65
CA LYS A 89 14.42 8.11 8.08
C LYS A 89 14.48 6.74 8.76
N GLN A 90 14.74 5.68 8.01
CA GLN A 90 14.82 4.28 8.46
C GLN A 90 13.63 3.90 9.36
N PRO A 91 12.37 4.05 8.90
CA PRO A 91 11.24 3.55 9.65
C PRO A 91 11.37 2.03 9.82
N PHE A 92 10.72 1.48 10.84
CA PHE A 92 10.69 0.02 10.97
C PHE A 92 9.94 -0.62 9.80
N MET A 93 8.88 0.03 9.33
CA MET A 93 8.05 -0.46 8.23
C MET A 93 7.61 0.69 7.31
N LEU A 94 7.66 0.43 6.01
CA LEU A 94 7.12 1.27 4.95
C LEU A 94 6.02 0.48 4.22
N ILE A 95 4.80 0.98 4.27
CA ILE A 95 3.65 0.38 3.59
C ILE A 95 3.35 1.21 2.35
N LEU A 96 3.34 0.55 1.19
CA LEU A 96 2.97 1.10 -0.11
C LEU A 96 1.60 0.51 -0.47
N ASP A 97 0.54 1.16 0.00
CA ASP A 97 -0.84 0.71 -0.19
C ASP A 97 -1.33 1.03 -1.61
N GLU A 98 -1.96 0.06 -2.29
CA GLU A 98 -2.39 0.08 -3.70
C GLU A 98 -1.30 0.29 -4.76
N ILE A 99 -0.03 0.16 -4.39
CA ILE A 99 1.09 0.25 -5.35
C ILE A 99 1.00 -0.80 -6.45
N ASN A 100 0.49 -2.01 -6.16
CA ASN A 100 0.35 -3.07 -7.16
C ASN A 100 -0.66 -2.67 -8.25
N VAL A 101 -1.74 -1.98 -7.87
CA VAL A 101 -2.70 -1.45 -8.84
C VAL A 101 -2.02 -0.40 -9.71
N ALA A 102 -1.31 0.56 -9.11
CA ALA A 102 -0.59 1.60 -9.84
C ALA A 102 0.47 1.04 -10.81
N LEU A 103 1.13 -0.06 -10.45
CA LEU A 103 2.02 -0.82 -11.33
C LEU A 103 1.24 -1.46 -12.49
N SER A 104 0.13 -2.15 -12.19
CA SER A 104 -0.65 -2.90 -13.18
C SER A 104 -1.27 -2.03 -14.27
N ILE A 105 -1.62 -0.78 -13.95
CA ILE A 105 -2.19 0.19 -14.91
C ILE A 105 -1.14 1.13 -15.50
N GLY A 106 0.15 0.90 -15.24
CA GLY A 106 1.26 1.62 -15.87
C GLY A 106 1.56 3.02 -15.32
N LEU A 107 0.92 3.43 -14.21
CA LEU A 107 1.21 4.72 -13.55
C LEU A 107 2.59 4.72 -12.89
N VAL A 108 3.00 3.58 -12.35
CA VAL A 108 4.33 3.37 -11.75
C VAL A 108 5.08 2.33 -12.56
N LYS A 109 6.38 2.54 -12.75
CA LYS A 109 7.25 1.55 -13.41
C LYS A 109 7.80 0.57 -12.37
N VAL A 110 7.74 -0.73 -12.67
CA VAL A 110 8.29 -1.81 -11.83
C VAL A 110 9.73 -1.51 -11.38
N LYS A 111 10.58 -1.04 -12.31
CA LYS A 111 11.97 -0.68 -12.02
C LYS A 111 12.16 0.35 -10.90
N ASP A 112 11.22 1.27 -10.73
CA ASP A 112 11.33 2.31 -9.71
C ASP A 112 10.97 1.75 -8.32
N VAL A 113 10.05 0.79 -8.26
CA VAL A 113 9.73 0.03 -7.04
C VAL A 113 10.87 -0.93 -6.68
N LEU A 114 11.48 -1.62 -7.66
CA LEU A 114 12.64 -2.48 -7.41
C LEU A 114 13.83 -1.69 -6.83
N LYS A 115 14.10 -0.48 -7.32
CA LYS A 115 15.12 0.43 -6.75
C LYS A 115 14.80 0.83 -5.31
N LEU A 116 13.53 1.05 -4.99
CA LEU A 116 13.09 1.37 -3.64
C LEU A 116 13.32 0.17 -2.71
N ILE A 117 12.96 -1.03 -3.16
CA ILE A 117 13.19 -2.29 -2.43
C ILE A 117 14.69 -2.51 -2.17
N ASP A 118 15.55 -2.27 -3.16
CA ASP A 118 17.00 -2.39 -3.02
C ASP A 118 17.57 -1.41 -1.96
N LYS A 119 17.03 -0.20 -1.89
CA LYS A 119 17.45 0.86 -0.94
C LYS A 119 16.91 0.72 0.49
N ARG A 120 16.11 -0.30 0.79
CA ARG A 120 15.33 -0.37 2.05
C ARG A 120 16.15 -0.53 3.33
N GLY A 121 17.35 -1.10 3.23
CA GLY A 121 18.17 -1.47 4.40
C GLY A 121 17.42 -2.42 5.34
N GLU A 122 17.28 -2.03 6.62
CA GLU A 122 16.56 -2.81 7.64
C GLU A 122 15.04 -2.54 7.64
N THR A 123 14.54 -1.62 6.81
CA THR A 123 13.12 -1.28 6.72
C THR A 123 12.32 -2.42 6.09
N HIS A 124 11.28 -2.91 6.78
CA HIS A 124 10.31 -3.83 6.19
C HIS A 124 9.42 -3.11 5.19
N ILE A 125 9.18 -3.68 4.01
CA ILE A 125 8.30 -3.10 2.99
C ILE A 125 7.08 -3.98 2.82
N VAL A 126 5.90 -3.37 2.87
CA VAL A 126 4.63 -4.04 2.56
C VAL A 126 4.03 -3.39 1.30
N LEU A 127 3.75 -4.19 0.28
CA LEU A 127 3.10 -3.75 -0.96
C LEU A 127 1.70 -4.36 -1.03
N THR A 128 0.68 -3.52 -1.25
CA THR A 128 -0.70 -4.00 -1.38
C THR A 128 -1.29 -3.68 -2.75
N GLY A 129 -2.41 -4.34 -3.05
CA GLY A 129 -3.23 -4.11 -4.22
C GLY A 129 -3.33 -5.35 -5.11
N ARG A 130 -4.31 -5.34 -6.01
CA ARG A 130 -4.52 -6.42 -6.99
C ARG A 130 -3.36 -6.47 -7.99
N ASN A 131 -3.24 -7.58 -8.70
CA ASN A 131 -2.35 -7.72 -9.86
C ASN A 131 -0.89 -7.34 -9.58
N ALA A 132 -0.32 -7.84 -8.47
CA ALA A 132 1.10 -7.65 -8.20
C ALA A 132 1.94 -8.19 -9.37
N PRO A 133 2.85 -7.39 -9.97
CA PRO A 133 3.72 -7.86 -11.05
C PRO A 133 4.59 -9.04 -10.61
N SER A 134 4.89 -9.95 -11.53
CA SER A 134 5.70 -11.15 -11.25
C SER A 134 7.07 -10.79 -10.66
N GLU A 135 7.71 -9.73 -11.14
CA GLU A 135 9.01 -9.28 -10.66
C GLU A 135 8.96 -8.83 -9.19
N ILE A 136 7.82 -8.28 -8.75
CA ILE A 136 7.61 -7.90 -7.35
C ILE A 136 7.35 -9.13 -6.49
N ILE A 137 6.58 -10.10 -6.99
CA ILE A 137 6.32 -11.38 -6.34
C ILE A 137 7.63 -12.16 -6.14
N GLU A 138 8.46 -12.25 -7.17
CA GLU A 138 9.73 -13.00 -7.17
C GLU A 138 10.73 -12.46 -6.14
N CYS A 139 10.75 -11.15 -5.91
CA CYS A 139 11.66 -10.55 -4.93
C CYS A 139 11.12 -10.54 -3.49
N ALA A 140 9.86 -10.94 -3.27
CA ALA A 140 9.22 -10.87 -1.96
C ALA A 140 9.62 -12.03 -1.04
N ASP A 141 9.79 -11.76 0.25
CA ASP A 141 9.98 -12.80 1.26
C ASP A 141 8.66 -13.48 1.63
N ILE A 142 7.54 -12.75 1.54
CA ILE A 142 6.19 -13.24 1.86
C ILE A 142 5.23 -12.73 0.78
N VAL A 143 4.43 -13.64 0.22
CA VAL A 143 3.33 -13.30 -0.69
C VAL A 143 2.06 -13.98 -0.20
N THR A 144 1.03 -13.17 0.02
CA THR A 144 -0.32 -13.65 0.36
C THR A 144 -1.29 -13.23 -0.72
N GLU A 145 -1.95 -14.21 -1.34
CA GLU A 145 -3.05 -13.99 -2.27
C GLU A 145 -4.39 -14.10 -1.51
N MET A 146 -5.11 -12.98 -1.42
CA MET A 146 -6.47 -12.95 -0.89
C MET A 146 -7.43 -13.31 -2.01
N LYS A 147 -7.98 -14.52 -1.97
CA LYS A 147 -8.96 -14.99 -2.95
C LYS A 147 -10.37 -14.52 -2.56
N ASN A 148 -11.13 -14.01 -3.52
CA ASN A 148 -12.54 -13.69 -3.29
C ASN A 148 -13.37 -14.98 -3.34
N ILE A 149 -13.50 -15.66 -2.19
CA ILE A 149 -14.36 -16.85 -2.08
C ILE A 149 -15.84 -16.46 -2.03
N LYS A 150 -16.17 -15.32 -1.40
CA LYS A 150 -17.52 -14.77 -1.28
C LYS A 150 -17.47 -13.33 -0.79
N HIS A 151 -18.25 -12.44 -1.40
CA HIS A 151 -18.48 -11.08 -0.90
C HIS A 151 -19.98 -10.76 -0.84
N TYR A 152 -20.45 -9.98 0.13
CA TYR A 152 -21.86 -9.54 0.15
C TYR A 152 -22.20 -8.55 -0.97
N TYR A 153 -21.17 -7.90 -1.53
CA TYR A 153 -21.31 -7.05 -2.72
C TYR A 153 -21.86 -7.84 -3.92
N ASP A 154 -21.49 -9.12 -4.06
CA ASP A 154 -21.98 -10.01 -5.11
C ASP A 154 -23.50 -10.26 -5.00
N LYS A 155 -24.09 -9.94 -3.84
CA LYS A 155 -25.53 -10.01 -3.56
C LYS A 155 -26.23 -8.64 -3.60
N GLY A 156 -25.54 -7.59 -4.07
CA GLY A 156 -26.07 -6.23 -4.17
C GLY A 156 -25.99 -5.41 -2.89
N THR A 157 -25.35 -5.92 -1.83
CA THR A 157 -25.10 -5.11 -0.62
C THR A 157 -24.04 -4.05 -0.91
N LYS A 158 -24.36 -2.78 -0.64
CA LYS A 158 -23.44 -1.65 -0.81
C LYS A 158 -22.32 -1.67 0.22
N ALA A 159 -21.29 -0.84 0.01
CA ALA A 159 -20.23 -0.63 0.98
C ALA A 159 -20.78 -0.13 2.33
N ILE A 160 -20.19 -0.63 3.43
CA ILE A 160 -20.62 -0.32 4.80
C ILE A 160 -19.47 0.42 5.50
N GLU A 161 -19.77 1.58 6.08
CA GLU A 161 -18.84 2.36 6.89
C GLU A 161 -18.32 1.54 8.09
N GLY A 162 -17.02 1.62 8.35
CA GLY A 162 -16.33 0.83 9.38
C GLY A 162 -16.00 -0.60 8.97
N ILE A 163 -16.49 -1.07 7.80
CA ILE A 163 -16.15 -2.39 7.24
C ILE A 163 -15.38 -2.25 5.92
N GLU A 164 -15.86 -1.43 5.00
CA GLU A 164 -15.22 -1.18 3.69
C GLU A 164 -14.40 0.11 3.64
N TYR A 165 -14.77 1.13 4.43
CA TYR A 165 -14.12 2.44 4.50
C TYR A 165 -14.28 3.12 5.86
#